data_AF-A0AAV8YME1-F1
#
_entry.id   AF-A0AAV8YME1-F1
#
_cell.length_a   1.000
_cell.length_b   1.000
_cell.length_c   1.000
_cell.angle_alpha   90.00
_cell.angle_beta   90.00
_cell.angle_gamma   90.00
#
_symmetry.space_group_name_H-M   'P 1'
#
loop_
_entity.id
_entity.type
_entity.pdbx_description
1 polymer ?
#
loop_
_entity_poly.entity_id
_entity_poly.type
_entity_poly.pdbx_seq_one_letter_code
_entity_poly.pdbx_strand_id
1 'polypeptide(L)'
;MFNSSLLYEKRPLKKPRIGPPDVYPQEPKQKEDELTSVNVKHGFPTMTHLNDEFGTARNCNVAASKVGAYFNAIIARKEELSMLPDSGRKRQQINPKDNFWPATIRTKNHIEAWFKDLAGNKPLMNLSKKARISTRKRRSS
;
A
#
# COMPACT_ATOMS: atom_id res chain seq x y z
N MET A 1 29.21 16.33 -21.92
CA MET A 1 27.75 16.48 -21.73
C MET A 1 27.19 15.09 -21.45
N PHE A 2 26.91 14.75 -20.20
CA PHE A 2 26.34 13.45 -19.85
C PHE A 2 24.82 13.51 -20.03
N ASN A 3 24.30 12.68 -20.93
CA ASN A 3 22.90 12.65 -21.31
C ASN A 3 22.09 11.97 -20.19
N SER A 4 21.35 12.75 -19.43
CA SER A 4 20.55 12.35 -18.27
C SER A 4 19.11 12.02 -18.69
N SER A 5 18.90 10.92 -19.40
CA SER A 5 17.60 10.55 -19.97
C SER A 5 17.01 9.24 -19.42
N LEU A 6 17.39 8.82 -18.20
CA LEU A 6 16.88 7.57 -17.58
C LEU A 6 15.80 7.76 -16.51
N LEU A 7 15.17 8.94 -16.40
CA LEU A 7 14.10 9.17 -15.45
C LEU A 7 12.94 9.84 -16.17
N TYR A 8 11.90 9.06 -16.51
CA TYR A 8 10.47 9.41 -16.45
C TYR A 8 9.66 8.37 -17.24
N GLU A 9 9.49 7.17 -16.70
CA GLU A 9 8.38 6.32 -17.14
C GLU A 9 7.36 6.25 -16.00
N LYS A 10 6.23 6.97 -16.18
CA LYS A 10 5.03 6.86 -15.32
C LYS A 10 4.28 5.56 -15.58
N ARG A 11 4.98 4.43 -15.64
CA ARG A 11 4.35 3.11 -15.63
C ARG A 11 4.19 2.67 -14.17
N PRO A 12 3.09 1.99 -13.81
CA PRO A 12 3.03 1.30 -12.52
C PRO A 12 4.30 0.48 -12.37
N LEU A 13 5.04 0.66 -11.27
CA LEU A 13 6.23 -0.16 -10.96
C LEU A 13 5.81 -1.62 -11.17
N LYS A 14 6.40 -2.28 -12.18
CA LYS A 14 6.16 -3.70 -12.42
C LYS A 14 6.41 -4.38 -11.08
N LYS A 15 5.43 -5.13 -10.57
CA LYS A 15 5.63 -5.93 -9.35
C LYS A 15 6.97 -6.63 -9.50
N PRO A 16 7.92 -6.46 -8.57
CA PRO A 16 9.15 -7.22 -8.63
C PRO A 16 8.75 -8.69 -8.76
N ARG A 17 9.28 -9.38 -9.78
CA ARG A 17 9.13 -10.83 -9.92
C ARG A 17 9.94 -11.57 -8.85
N ILE A 18 10.79 -10.83 -8.14
CA ILE A 18 11.60 -11.28 -7.02
C ILE A 18 10.66 -11.52 -5.84
N GLY A 19 10.84 -12.65 -5.16
CA GLY A 19 10.05 -13.05 -4.01
C GLY A 19 10.28 -12.10 -2.82
N PRO A 20 10.31 -12.61 -1.59
CA PRO A 20 10.88 -11.85 -0.48
C PRO A 20 12.25 -11.24 -0.89
N PRO A 21 12.66 -10.10 -0.30
CA PRO A 21 14.02 -9.60 -0.47
C PRO A 21 15.03 -10.75 -0.29
N ASP A 22 16.06 -10.74 -1.12
CA ASP A 22 17.13 -11.75 -1.13
C ASP A 22 16.69 -13.17 -1.56
N VAL A 23 15.45 -13.35 -2.04
CA VAL A 23 14.96 -14.63 -2.57
C VAL A 23 14.80 -14.57 -4.08
N TYR A 24 15.63 -15.36 -4.77
CA TYR A 24 15.63 -15.52 -6.22
C TYR A 24 15.14 -16.91 -6.60
N PRO A 25 13.92 -17.05 -7.12
CA PRO A 25 13.43 -18.32 -7.65
C PRO A 25 14.31 -18.80 -8.80
N GLN A 26 14.62 -20.10 -8.83
CA GLN A 26 15.23 -20.74 -9.98
C GLN A 26 14.20 -20.85 -11.11
N GLU A 27 14.58 -20.45 -12.31
CA GLU A 27 13.72 -20.45 -13.48
C GLU A 27 14.14 -21.60 -14.41
N PRO A 28 13.21 -22.35 -15.02
CA PRO A 28 13.56 -23.48 -15.90
C PRO A 28 14.39 -23.15 -17.16
N LYS A 29 14.72 -21.87 -17.38
CA LYS A 29 15.48 -21.36 -18.54
C LYS A 29 16.63 -20.48 -18.08
N GLN A 30 17.32 -20.87 -17.01
CA GLN A 30 18.54 -20.17 -16.61
C GLN A 30 19.69 -20.52 -17.56
N LYS A 31 20.51 -19.52 -17.88
CA LYS A 31 21.66 -19.70 -18.78
C LYS A 31 22.73 -20.63 -18.19
N GLU A 32 22.78 -20.74 -16.86
CA GLU A 32 23.70 -21.64 -16.16
C GLU A 32 23.37 -23.12 -16.39
N ASP A 33 22.10 -23.43 -16.71
CA ASP A 33 21.64 -24.78 -17.02
C ASP A 33 21.88 -25.17 -18.50
N GLU A 34 22.36 -24.23 -19.34
CA GLU A 34 22.63 -24.52 -20.75
C GLU A 34 23.89 -25.40 -20.88
N LEU A 35 23.68 -26.65 -21.29
CA LEU A 35 24.74 -27.65 -21.53
C LEU A 35 25.48 -27.42 -22.86
N THR A 36 26.04 -26.24 -23.05
CA THR A 36 26.92 -25.96 -24.20
C THR A 36 28.27 -26.66 -24.04
N SER A 37 28.96 -26.99 -25.14
CA SER A 37 30.28 -27.63 -25.08
C SER A 37 31.31 -26.83 -24.27
N VAL A 38 31.15 -25.50 -24.23
CA VAL A 38 31.99 -24.60 -23.43
C VAL A 38 31.66 -24.72 -21.94
N ASN A 39 30.39 -24.64 -21.56
CA ASN A 39 29.95 -24.72 -20.16
C ASN A 39 30.21 -26.11 -19.56
N VAL A 40 30.04 -27.18 -20.34
CA VAL A 40 30.34 -28.55 -19.90
C VAL A 40 31.85 -28.74 -19.65
N LYS A 41 32.70 -28.07 -20.45
CA LYS A 41 34.16 -28.20 -20.34
C LYS A 41 34.77 -27.27 -19.28
N HIS A 42 34.26 -26.04 -19.15
CA HIS A 42 34.89 -24.99 -18.34
C HIS A 42 34.00 -24.50 -17.18
N GLY A 43 32.77 -24.99 -17.07
CA GLY A 43 31.76 -24.45 -16.16
C GLY A 43 31.10 -23.17 -16.70
N PHE A 44 30.01 -22.76 -16.07
CA PHE A 44 29.37 -21.47 -16.34
C PHE A 44 30.13 -20.35 -15.62
N PRO A 45 30.60 -19.29 -16.31
CA PRO A 45 31.40 -18.24 -15.69
C PRO A 45 30.53 -17.29 -14.85
N THR A 46 30.82 -17.17 -13.56
CA THR A 46 30.30 -16.12 -12.68
C THR A 46 31.19 -14.87 -12.80
N MET A 47 30.98 -14.07 -13.84
CA MET A 47 31.69 -12.80 -13.97
C MET A 47 31.20 -11.84 -12.88
N THR A 48 32.09 -11.39 -11.99
CA THR A 48 31.81 -10.26 -11.13
C THR A 48 31.90 -9.01 -12.00
N HIS A 49 30.77 -8.32 -12.18
CA HIS A 49 30.69 -7.13 -13.04
C HIS A 49 31.49 -5.92 -12.51
N LEU A 50 32.26 -6.11 -11.43
CA LEU A 50 32.99 -5.07 -10.72
C LEU A 50 34.48 -5.25 -10.98
N ASN A 51 35.10 -4.24 -11.59
CA ASN A 51 36.54 -4.24 -11.88
C ASN A 51 37.41 -4.19 -10.62
N ASP A 52 36.85 -3.75 -9.49
CA ASP A 52 37.57 -3.53 -8.23
C ASP A 52 36.80 -4.14 -7.05
N GLU A 53 36.42 -5.41 -7.20
CA GLU A 53 35.68 -6.15 -6.16
C GLU A 53 36.42 -6.22 -4.82
N PHE A 54 37.76 -6.33 -4.88
CA PHE A 54 38.62 -6.46 -3.69
C PHE A 54 39.28 -5.14 -3.27
N GLY A 55 38.92 -4.02 -3.90
CA GLY A 55 39.49 -2.71 -3.61
C GLY A 55 38.92 -2.00 -2.39
N THR A 56 39.45 -0.81 -2.11
CA THR A 56 38.98 0.03 -1.00
C THR A 56 38.39 1.34 -1.52
N ALA A 57 37.21 1.69 -1.04
CA ALA A 57 36.48 2.91 -1.42
C ALA A 57 37.03 4.20 -0.79
N ARG A 58 38.29 4.22 -0.31
CA ARG A 58 38.89 5.39 0.37
C ARG A 58 39.00 6.63 -0.52
N ASN A 59 39.05 6.43 -1.83
CA ASN A 59 39.12 7.51 -2.82
C ASN A 59 37.73 7.99 -3.26
N CYS A 60 36.65 7.45 -2.69
CA CYS A 60 35.29 7.83 -3.02
C CYS A 60 34.90 9.10 -2.27
N ASN A 61 34.78 10.22 -2.98
CA ASN A 61 34.36 11.49 -2.42
C ASN A 61 32.83 11.58 -2.32
N VAL A 62 32.27 11.10 -1.21
CA VAL A 62 30.84 11.25 -0.89
C VAL A 62 30.69 12.12 0.36
N ALA A 63 30.04 13.27 0.20
CA ALA A 63 29.75 14.15 1.32
C ALA A 63 28.60 13.59 2.19
N ALA A 64 28.83 13.46 3.50
CA ALA A 64 27.82 12.97 4.44
C ALA A 64 26.51 13.78 4.40
N SER A 65 26.61 15.11 4.22
CA SER A 65 25.46 15.99 4.06
C SER A 65 24.58 15.62 2.87
N LYS A 66 25.19 15.19 1.76
CA LYS A 66 24.48 14.76 0.54
C LYS A 66 23.74 13.43 0.76
N VAL A 67 24.36 12.50 1.49
CA VAL A 67 23.72 11.23 1.87
C VAL A 67 22.50 11.49 2.76
N GLY A 68 22.66 12.34 3.78
CA GLY A 68 21.55 12.73 4.66
C GLY A 68 20.40 13.39 3.89
N ALA A 69 20.70 14.29 2.96
CA ALA A 69 19.70 14.94 2.12
C ALA A 69 18.91 13.91 1.27
N TYR A 70 19.59 12.94 0.66
CA TYR A 70 18.93 11.88 -0.10
C TYR A 70 18.07 10.97 0.76
N PHE A 71 18.54 10.62 1.96
CA PHE A 71 17.78 9.78 2.88
C PHE A 71 16.50 10.48 3.35
N ASN A 72 16.60 11.76 3.71
CA ASN A 72 15.43 12.57 4.08
C ASN A 72 14.43 12.71 2.93
N ALA A 73 14.90 12.89 1.69
CA ALA A 73 14.03 12.93 0.51
C ALA A 73 13.28 11.61 0.29
N ILE A 74 13.94 10.46 0.52
CA ILE A 74 13.30 9.13 0.45
C ILE A 74 12.22 8.98 1.54
N ILE A 75 12.51 9.40 2.77
CA ILE A 75 11.55 9.34 3.88
C ILE A 75 10.32 10.20 3.56
N ALA A 76 10.53 11.46 3.18
CA ALA A 76 9.44 12.37 2.84
C ALA A 76 8.56 11.78 1.73
N ARG A 77 9.17 11.22 0.68
CA ARG A 77 8.44 10.57 -0.41
C ARG A 77 7.67 9.33 0.05
N LYS A 78 8.23 8.53 0.95
CA LYS A 78 7.56 7.36 1.53
C LYS A 78 6.35 7.77 2.37
N GLU A 79 6.48 8.84 3.17
CA GLU A 79 5.40 9.39 3.97
C GLU A 79 4.27 9.92 3.07
N GLU A 80 4.59 10.70 2.04
CA GLU A 80 3.61 11.18 1.04
C GLU A 80 2.80 10.05 0.39
N LEU A 81 3.43 8.91 0.11
CA LEU A 81 2.76 7.75 -0.49
C LEU A 81 1.95 6.93 0.52
N SER A 82 2.37 6.94 1.78
CA SER A 82 1.75 6.19 2.89
C SER A 82 0.53 6.95 3.45
N MET A 83 0.55 8.27 3.38
CA MET A 83 -0.62 9.12 3.51
C MET A 83 -1.50 8.87 2.28
N LEU A 84 -2.41 7.90 2.35
CA LEU A 84 -3.42 7.64 1.31
C LEU A 84 -3.92 8.98 0.74
N PRO A 85 -3.71 9.31 -0.54
CA PRO A 85 -4.54 10.33 -1.16
C PRO A 85 -5.95 9.78 -1.02
N ASP A 86 -6.76 10.43 -0.19
CA ASP A 86 -8.19 10.18 -0.07
C ASP A 86 -8.72 10.09 -1.50
N SER A 87 -8.98 8.86 -1.93
CA SER A 87 -8.86 8.50 -3.34
C SER A 87 -9.65 9.48 -4.19
N GLY A 88 -9.11 9.90 -5.33
CA GLY A 88 -9.85 10.66 -6.35
C GLY A 88 -11.08 9.92 -6.91
N ARG A 89 -11.53 8.81 -6.30
CA ARG A 89 -12.96 8.48 -6.32
C ARG A 89 -13.60 9.66 -5.64
N LYS A 90 -14.16 10.59 -6.44
CA LYS A 90 -15.08 11.67 -6.01
C LYS A 90 -15.50 11.30 -4.62
N ARG A 91 -15.01 11.98 -3.55
CA ARG A 91 -15.49 11.76 -2.17
C ARG A 91 -16.91 11.35 -2.39
N GLN A 92 -17.28 10.07 -2.16
CA GLN A 92 -18.66 9.69 -2.43
C GLN A 92 -19.37 10.80 -1.72
N GLN A 93 -20.11 11.61 -2.48
CA GLN A 93 -20.89 12.64 -1.86
C GLN A 93 -21.81 11.73 -1.08
N ILE A 94 -21.44 11.50 0.19
CA ILE A 94 -22.21 10.74 1.12
C ILE A 94 -23.34 11.70 1.25
N ASN A 95 -24.28 11.58 0.31
CA ASN A 95 -25.48 12.32 0.27
C ASN A 95 -26.05 11.94 1.62
N PRO A 96 -26.12 12.89 2.57
CA PRO A 96 -26.61 12.56 3.88
C PRO A 96 -27.99 11.92 3.74
N LYS A 97 -28.73 12.18 2.65
CA LYS A 97 -30.02 11.54 2.36
C LYS A 97 -29.94 10.07 1.89
N ASP A 98 -28.82 9.61 1.34
CA ASP A 98 -28.71 8.24 0.80
C ASP A 98 -28.14 7.26 1.84
N ASN A 99 -27.27 7.73 2.74
CA ASN A 99 -26.72 6.92 3.84
C ASN A 99 -27.37 7.19 5.19
N PHE A 100 -28.10 8.31 5.32
CA PHE A 100 -28.94 8.59 6.47
C PHE A 100 -30.38 8.59 6.00
N TRP A 101 -31.05 7.45 6.16
CA TRP A 101 -32.51 7.42 6.18
C TRP A 101 -32.92 7.86 7.59
N PRO A 102 -33.35 9.12 7.84
CA PRO A 102 -34.19 9.34 9.00
C PRO A 102 -35.42 8.46 8.75
N ALA A 103 -35.55 7.37 9.50
CA ALA A 103 -36.68 6.46 9.40
C ALA A 103 -37.97 7.22 9.79
N THR A 104 -38.55 7.93 8.83
CA THR A 104 -39.68 8.84 9.01
C THR A 104 -41.02 8.14 8.92
N ILE A 105 -41.06 6.82 8.78
CA ILE A 105 -42.26 5.97 8.75
C ILE A 105 -42.09 4.94 9.91
N ARG A 106 -42.42 5.16 11.19
CA ARG A 106 -43.61 5.65 11.93
C ARG A 106 -44.81 4.68 12.01
N THR A 107 -44.62 3.59 12.75
CA THR A 107 -45.69 2.95 13.56
C THR A 107 -45.15 2.58 14.94
N LYS A 108 -45.98 2.68 16.00
CA LYS A 108 -45.61 2.37 17.39
C LYS A 108 -44.99 0.97 17.52
N ASN A 109 -45.55 0.01 16.79
CA ASN A 109 -45.12 -1.39 16.77
C ASN A 109 -43.69 -1.58 16.25
N HIS A 110 -43.28 -0.80 15.24
CA HIS A 110 -41.93 -0.89 14.69
C HIS A 110 -40.86 -0.38 15.68
N ILE A 111 -41.23 0.61 16.50
CA ILE A 111 -40.36 1.18 17.54
C ILE A 111 -40.17 0.17 18.67
N GLU A 112 -41.26 -0.45 19.14
CA GLU A 112 -41.21 -1.48 20.18
C GLU A 112 -40.39 -2.69 19.74
N ALA A 113 -40.56 -3.14 18.49
CA ALA A 113 -39.75 -4.20 17.91
C ALA A 113 -38.27 -3.84 17.85
N TRP A 114 -37.92 -2.61 17.47
CA TRP A 114 -36.52 -2.17 17.43
C TRP A 114 -35.88 -2.11 18.83
N PHE A 115 -36.61 -1.67 19.87
CA PHE A 115 -36.10 -1.69 21.24
C PHE A 115 -35.94 -3.12 21.79
N LYS A 116 -36.86 -4.04 21.48
CA LYS A 116 -36.69 -5.46 21.82
C LYS A 116 -35.48 -6.07 21.12
N ASP A 117 -35.28 -5.72 19.85
CA ASP A 117 -34.13 -6.15 19.06
C ASP A 117 -32.80 -5.58 19.59
N LEU A 118 -32.82 -4.34 20.09
CA LEU A 118 -31.69 -3.68 20.75
C LEU A 118 -31.33 -4.35 22.08
N ALA A 119 -32.33 -4.80 22.85
CA ALA A 119 -32.13 -5.54 24.08
C ALA A 119 -31.75 -7.02 23.85
N GLY A 120 -31.88 -7.51 22.61
CA GLY A 120 -31.51 -8.85 22.20
C GLY A 120 -30.06 -8.94 21.68
N ASN A 121 -29.76 -10.02 20.95
CA ASN A 121 -28.41 -10.31 20.45
C ASN A 121 -28.21 -9.94 18.97
N LYS A 122 -28.98 -8.97 18.44
CA LYS A 122 -28.86 -8.58 17.03
C LYS A 122 -27.59 -7.71 16.83
N PRO A 123 -26.80 -7.95 15.77
CA PRO A 123 -25.55 -7.22 15.57
C PRO A 123 -25.79 -5.74 15.29
N LEU A 124 -24.93 -4.89 15.87
CA LEU A 124 -25.06 -3.44 15.82
C LEU A 124 -25.09 -2.88 14.39
N MET A 125 -24.39 -3.53 13.44
CA MET A 125 -24.40 -3.16 12.01
C MET A 125 -25.79 -3.24 11.37
N ASN A 126 -26.67 -4.11 11.88
CA ASN A 126 -28.04 -4.25 11.40
C ASN A 126 -29.00 -3.29 12.11
N LEU A 127 -28.74 -3.00 13.39
CA LEU A 127 -29.53 -2.09 14.21
C LEU A 127 -29.30 -0.62 13.86
N SER A 128 -28.06 -0.24 13.53
CA SER A 128 -27.64 1.14 13.24
C SER A 128 -28.33 1.73 12.02
N LYS A 129 -28.69 0.90 11.04
CA LYS A 129 -29.50 1.29 9.87
C LYS A 129 -30.92 1.73 10.23
N LYS A 130 -31.39 1.37 11.42
CA LYS A 130 -32.76 1.63 11.92
C LYS A 130 -32.77 2.45 13.23
N ALA A 131 -31.61 2.86 13.72
CA ALA A 131 -31.46 3.51 15.01
C ALA A 131 -32.03 4.92 14.99
N ARG A 132 -32.87 5.24 15.98
CA ARG A 132 -33.47 6.58 16.11
C ARG A 132 -32.42 7.56 16.64
N ILE A 133 -32.25 8.72 15.99
CA ILE A 133 -31.56 9.86 16.61
C ILE A 133 -32.43 10.37 17.76
N SER A 134 -31.93 10.25 18.98
CA SER A 134 -32.51 10.90 20.15
C SER A 134 -32.23 12.40 20.10
N THR A 135 -33.25 13.23 19.83
CA THR A 135 -33.10 14.71 19.85
C THR A 135 -33.69 15.37 21.10
N ARG A 136 -34.15 14.61 22.11
CA ARG A 136 -34.69 15.21 23.34
C ARG A 136 -34.12 14.55 24.59
N LYS A 137 -33.04 15.12 25.11
CA LYS A 137 -32.62 14.90 26.50
C LYS A 137 -33.71 15.50 27.40
N ARG A 138 -34.51 14.66 28.08
CA ARG A 138 -35.40 15.16 29.13
C ARG A 138 -34.51 15.69 30.25
N ARG A 139 -34.47 17.01 30.41
CA ARG A 139 -33.95 17.63 31.63
C ARG A 139 -34.93 17.24 32.73
N SER A 140 -34.46 16.47 33.68
CA SER A 140 -35.12 16.21 34.94
C SER A 140 -35.24 17.53 35.70
N SER A 141 -36.47 17.91 36.01
CA SER A 141 -36.85 18.80 37.10
C SER A 141 -37.68 17.99 38.07
#